data_AF-A0A395JSP9-F1
#
_entry.id   AF-A0A395JSP9-F1
#
_cell.length_a   1.000
_cell.length_b   1.000
_cell.length_c   1.000
_cell.angle_alpha   90.00
_cell.angle_beta   90.00
_cell.angle_gamma   90.00
#
_symmetry.space_group_name_H-M   'P 1'
#
loop_
_entity.id
_entity.type
_entity.pdbx_description
1 polymer ?
#
loop_
_entity_poly.entity_id
_entity_poly.type
_entity_poly.pdbx_seq_one_letter_code
_entity_poly.pdbx_strand_id
1 'polypeptide(L)'
;MASIKNLKKDINYVLGDVISYALDVAALKNETKKGNEVVDEAIETFDVLMAQVNATNVENKKAHFNEVKTTLETKAKDLVEKVNSF
;
A
#
# COMPACT_ATOMS: atom_id res chain seq x y z
N MET A 1 0.13 18.05 -13.77
CA MET A 1 -0.80 17.02 -13.25
C MET A 1 0.04 15.83 -12.83
N ALA A 2 -0.08 15.34 -11.60
CA ALA A 2 0.64 14.13 -11.20
C ALA A 2 0.19 13.01 -12.16
N SER A 3 1.13 12.56 -12.99
CA SER A 3 0.81 11.57 -14.02
C SER A 3 0.37 10.27 -13.34
N ILE A 4 -0.48 9.48 -13.99
CA ILE A 4 -0.82 8.11 -13.54
C ILE A 4 0.46 7.30 -13.22
N LYS A 5 1.55 7.58 -13.94
CA LYS A 5 2.88 7.02 -13.67
C LYS A 5 3.43 7.39 -12.29
N ASN A 6 3.19 8.61 -11.81
CA ASN A 6 3.58 9.00 -10.45
C ASN A 6 2.73 8.28 -9.42
N LEU A 7 1.42 8.18 -9.60
CA LEU A 7 0.56 7.44 -8.66
C LEU A 7 0.98 5.96 -8.53
N LYS A 8 1.32 5.31 -9.64
CA LYS A 8 1.87 3.94 -9.61
C LYS A 8 3.18 3.84 -8.83
N LYS A 9 4.06 4.83 -8.99
CA LYS A 9 5.31 4.91 -8.22
C LYS A 9 5.04 5.13 -6.74
N ASP A 10 4.11 6.02 -6.41
CA ASP A 10 3.74 6.33 -5.03
C ASP A 10 3.20 5.08 -4.34
N ILE A 11 2.30 4.32 -4.99
CA ILE A 11 1.80 3.04 -4.49
C ILE A 11 2.96 2.06 -4.25
N ASN A 12 3.86 1.90 -5.20
CA ASN A 12 4.99 0.98 -5.10
C ASN A 12 5.97 1.37 -3.98
N TYR A 13 6.32 2.65 -3.87
CA TYR A 13 7.25 3.14 -2.86
C TYR A 13 6.65 3.08 -1.47
N VAL A 14 5.42 3.56 -1.29
CA VAL A 14 4.76 3.56 0.03
C VAL A 14 4.58 2.13 0.54
N LEU A 15 4.04 1.21 -0.26
CA LEU A 15 3.84 -0.17 0.20
C LEU A 15 5.17 -0.93 0.33
N GLY A 16 6.16 -0.62 -0.51
CA GLY A 16 7.52 -1.17 -0.38
C GLY A 16 8.21 -0.75 0.92
N ASP A 17 8.05 0.51 1.33
CA ASP A 17 8.56 1.02 2.60
C ASP A 17 7.85 0.36 3.78
N VAL A 18 6.52 0.17 3.71
CA VAL A 18 5.74 -0.55 4.74
C VAL A 18 6.21 -2.00 4.88
N ILE A 19 6.44 -2.71 3.76
CA ILE A 19 6.96 -4.07 3.76
C ILE A 19 8.34 -4.13 4.41
N SER A 20 9.25 -3.23 4.02
CA SER A 20 10.61 -3.17 4.58
C SER A 20 10.55 -2.93 6.10
N TYR A 21 9.74 -1.97 6.53
CA TYR A 21 9.52 -1.67 7.93
C TYR A 21 8.94 -2.87 8.71
N ALA A 22 7.95 -3.57 8.14
CA ALA A 22 7.34 -4.76 8.75
C ALA A 22 8.37 -5.87 8.97
N LEU A 23 9.22 -6.15 7.98
CA LEU A 23 10.27 -7.17 8.08
C LEU A 23 11.31 -6.82 9.13
N ASP A 24 11.76 -5.56 9.18
CA ASP A 24 12.73 -5.09 10.17
C ASP A 24 12.17 -5.22 11.60
N VAL A 25 10.95 -4.76 11.84
CA VAL A 25 10.31 -4.84 13.18
C VAL A 25 10.04 -6.30 13.56
N ALA A 26 9.56 -7.12 12.61
CA ALA A 26 9.33 -8.54 12.86
C ALA A 26 10.63 -9.28 13.21
N ALA A 27 11.73 -8.96 12.55
CA ALA A 27 13.04 -9.52 12.89
C ALA A 27 13.50 -9.09 14.28
N LEU A 28 13.37 -7.80 14.61
CA LEU A 28 13.75 -7.26 15.93
C LEU A 28 12.93 -7.83 17.08
N LYS A 29 11.63 -8.10 16.86
CA LYS A 29 10.71 -8.65 17.86
C LYS A 29 10.61 -10.17 17.83
N ASN A 30 11.31 -10.85 16.92
CA ASN A 30 11.21 -12.30 16.68
C ASN A 30 9.77 -12.76 16.33
N GLU A 31 9.05 -11.91 15.59
CA GLU A 31 7.64 -12.05 15.21
C GLU A 31 7.50 -12.24 13.69
N THR A 32 8.37 -13.06 13.09
CA THR A 32 8.47 -13.24 11.63
C THR A 32 7.14 -13.61 10.96
N LYS A 33 6.28 -14.36 11.66
CA LYS A 33 4.94 -14.72 11.14
C LYS A 33 4.04 -13.49 10.98
N LYS A 34 3.99 -12.61 11.99
CA LYS A 34 3.21 -11.35 11.93
C LYS A 34 3.77 -10.43 10.83
N GLY A 35 5.09 -10.39 10.68
CA GLY A 35 5.76 -9.70 9.58
C GLY A 35 5.26 -10.17 8.22
N ASN A 36 5.31 -11.48 7.96
CA ASN A 36 4.84 -12.06 6.70
C ASN A 36 3.34 -11.79 6.44
N GLU A 37 2.49 -11.85 7.47
CA GLU A 37 1.07 -11.52 7.34
C GLU A 37 0.85 -10.06 6.88
N VAL A 38 1.68 -9.12 7.35
CA VAL A 38 1.64 -7.72 6.87
C VAL A 38 2.17 -7.61 5.44
N VAL A 39 3.20 -8.37 5.08
CA VAL A 39 3.72 -8.40 3.70
C VAL A 39 2.66 -8.88 2.72
N ASP A 40 1.97 -9.97 3.04
CA ASP A 40 0.90 -10.51 2.20
C ASP A 40 -0.23 -9.48 2.02
N GLU A 41 -0.67 -8.83 3.11
CA GLU A 41 -1.72 -7.79 3.07
C GLU A 41 -1.28 -6.54 2.28
N ALA A 42 0.00 -6.16 2.36
CA ALA A 42 0.56 -5.07 1.58
C ALA A 42 0.60 -5.40 0.08
N ILE A 43 0.94 -6.64 -0.29
CA ILE A 43 0.93 -7.11 -1.69
C ILE A 43 -0.50 -7.16 -2.23
N GLU A 44 -1.47 -7.67 -1.47
CA GLU A 44 -2.88 -7.66 -1.87
C GLU A 44 -3.39 -6.22 -2.09
N THR A 45 -3.03 -5.31 -1.17
CA THR A 45 -3.36 -3.89 -1.30
C THR A 45 -2.74 -3.29 -2.56
N PHE A 46 -1.49 -3.64 -2.88
CA PHE A 46 -0.82 -3.20 -4.09
C PHE A 46 -1.58 -3.64 -5.34
N ASP A 47 -1.96 -4.92 -5.44
CA ASP A 47 -2.66 -5.47 -6.59
C ASP A 47 -4.02 -4.81 -6.80
N VAL A 48 -4.78 -4.60 -5.71
CA VAL A 48 -6.08 -3.92 -5.75
C VAL A 48 -5.93 -2.48 -6.25
N LEU A 49 -5.01 -1.70 -5.67
CA LEU A 49 -4.79 -0.32 -6.07
C LEU A 49 -4.28 -0.22 -7.52
N MET A 50 -3.40 -1.12 -7.94
CA MET A 50 -2.90 -1.15 -9.30
C MET A 50 -4.00 -1.50 -10.32
N ALA A 51 -4.90 -2.41 -9.98
CA ALA A 51 -6.06 -2.71 -10.80
C ALA A 51 -6.97 -1.48 -10.95
N GLN A 52 -7.22 -0.75 -9.86
CA GLN A 52 -7.99 0.49 -9.88
C GLN A 52 -7.30 1.56 -10.74
N VAL A 53 -5.99 1.74 -10.61
CA VAL A 53 -5.23 2.71 -11.42
C VAL A 53 -5.27 2.38 -12.91
N ASN A 54 -5.31 1.10 -13.26
CA ASN A 54 -5.36 0.63 -14.64
C ASN A 54 -6.78 0.57 -15.22
N ALA A 55 -7.82 0.84 -14.43
CA ALA A 55 -9.20 0.84 -14.89
C ALA A 55 -9.39 1.87 -16.03
N THR A 56 -9.86 1.39 -17.18
CA THR A 56 -10.01 2.22 -18.39
C THR A 56 -11.38 2.86 -18.51
N ASN A 57 -12.40 2.29 -17.87
CA ASN A 57 -13.80 2.75 -17.96
C ASN A 57 -14.22 3.53 -16.71
N VAL A 58 -13.67 4.73 -16.55
CA VAL A 58 -13.93 5.61 -15.39
C VAL A 58 -14.49 6.95 -15.90
N GLU A 59 -15.72 7.27 -15.52
CA GLU A 59 -16.39 8.53 -15.89
C GLU A 59 -15.63 9.75 -15.36
N ASN A 60 -15.32 9.78 -14.06
CA ASN A 60 -14.62 10.88 -13.42
C ASN A 60 -13.21 10.47 -12.97
N LYS A 61 -12.27 10.48 -13.92
CA LYS A 61 -10.86 10.13 -13.68
C LYS A 61 -10.21 10.90 -12.53
N LYS A 62 -10.56 12.18 -12.36
CA LYS A 62 -9.99 13.01 -11.29
C LYS A 62 -10.45 12.52 -9.91
N ALA A 63 -11.76 12.29 -9.75
CA ALA A 63 -12.30 11.77 -8.50
C ALA A 63 -11.73 10.37 -8.20
N HIS A 64 -11.68 9.50 -9.21
CA HIS A 64 -11.14 8.15 -9.09
C HIS A 64 -9.68 8.11 -8.62
N PHE A 65 -8.78 8.86 -9.26
CA PHE A 65 -7.37 8.85 -8.85
C PHE A 65 -7.14 9.52 -7.49
N ASN A 66 -8.00 10.48 -7.10
CA ASN A 66 -7.97 11.02 -5.74
C ASN A 66 -8.40 9.97 -4.72
N GLU A 67 -9.45 9.20 -5.02
CA GLU A 67 -9.93 8.11 -4.17
C GLU A 67 -8.85 7.04 -3.98
N VAL A 68 -8.22 6.58 -5.06
CA VAL A 68 -7.09 5.64 -4.99
C VAL A 68 -5.98 6.16 -4.08
N LYS A 69 -5.66 7.45 -4.15
CA LYS A 69 -4.64 8.06 -3.27
C LYS A 69 -5.07 8.04 -1.80
N THR A 70 -6.33 8.39 -1.52
CA THR A 70 -6.88 8.32 -0.16
C THR A 70 -6.88 6.87 0.36
N THR A 71 -7.27 5.90 -0.47
CA THR A 71 -7.23 4.48 -0.11
C THR A 71 -5.81 4.02 0.19
N LEU A 72 -4.82 4.40 -0.63
CA LEU A 72 -3.41 4.12 -0.36
C LEU A 72 -2.98 4.67 1.00
N GLU A 73 -3.28 5.93 1.28
CA GLU A 73 -2.89 6.58 2.55
C GLU A 73 -3.53 5.90 3.76
N THR A 74 -4.82 5.53 3.68
CA THR A 74 -5.51 4.81 4.76
C THR A 74 -4.91 3.43 4.96
N LYS A 75 -4.78 2.63 3.90
CA LYS A 75 -4.27 1.26 4.00
C LYS A 75 -2.82 1.22 4.47
N ALA A 76 -1.97 2.11 4.00
CA ALA A 76 -0.60 2.21 4.46
C ALA A 76 -0.51 2.52 5.95
N LYS A 77 -1.36 3.44 6.46
CA LYS A 77 -1.43 3.73 7.90
C LYS A 77 -1.89 2.53 8.71
N ASP A 78 -2.96 1.87 8.29
CA ASP A 78 -3.48 0.68 8.97
C ASP A 78 -2.41 -0.42 9.09
N LEU A 79 -1.64 -0.65 8.01
CA LEU A 79 -0.54 -1.62 8.01
C LEU A 79 0.58 -1.21 8.97
N VAL A 80 0.98 0.06 8.99
CA VAL A 80 2.01 0.56 9.91
C VAL A 80 1.55 0.45 11.37
N GLU A 81 0.29 0.75 11.66
CA GLU A 81 -0.28 0.57 13.01
C GLU A 81 -0.27 -0.90 13.43
N LYS A 82 -0.57 -1.82 12.50
CA LYS A 82 -0.45 -3.27 12.73
C LYS A 82 0.98 -3.68 13.05
N VAL A 83 1.97 -3.16 12.31
CA VAL A 83 3.42 -3.40 12.57
C VAL A 83 3.85 -2.87 13.95
N ASN A 84 3.41 -1.66 14.31
CA ASN A 84 3.72 -1.07 15.61
C ASN A 84 3.19 -1.92 16.78
N SER A 85 2.11 -2.65 16.54
CA SER A 85 1.44 -3.52 17.52
C SER A 85 2.03 -4.93 17.61
N PHE A 86 3.09 -5.24 16.85
CA PHE A 86 3.77 -6.55 16.89
C PHE A 86 4.21 -6.95 18.28
#